data_AF-A0A2V6DZ96-F1
#
_entry.id   AF-A0A2V6DZ96-F1
#
_cell.length_a   1.000
_cell.length_b   1.000
_cell.length_c   1.000
_cell.angle_alpha   90.00
_cell.angle_beta   90.00
_cell.angle_gamma   90.00
#
_symmetry.space_group_name_H-M   'P 1'
#
loop_
_entity.id
_entity.type
_entity.pdbx_description
1 polymer ?
#
loop_
_entity_poly.entity_id
_entity_poly.type
_entity_poly.pdbx_seq_one_letter_code
_entity_poly.pdbx_strand_id
1 'polypeptide(L)'
;MAAFLVAIGHFNAMAQQRNPPQPAADTSGLDFHQFGLLAAQDGGRRKPIDTFSRETLIRITGRSRYVGKAGRKWQANDFVLSGALETHDWRTEPMVLVSLGQLKEKLGLDKTERRFSFEQLVASTELQRLLALLANIMNGSALLIVPASKSETDPWVVPPEFSRYYSETQFAPIQIELQTTATSYAQADGFNFSRAASRLRESLRALSPSIYPQERQLRLEYFYNHFEAFYRAIWFYGLAFVILLVAHARGGGRLLRSVGVSVASLAIAFHVSGIVMRCLIAGRPPVTNMYESVIWVSFAASAFAMIFYARYRTVIYLVAALPATFLALLLVHQMPIAMPASIDPLVPVLRDNFWLTVHVLTITLSYAAFLLAWAFGNVMFVLYTLQPVKTRDNAALHFWLYRIMQLGVLLLAAGTILGGVWANYSWGRFWGWDPKETWALIALLCYLTALHGRLAGWWAEFGLVVASVVCFLAVLMAWYGVNFVLGKGLHSYGFGIGGETYVAIGVVLDLLFVAFAIWRYRSSKRTPSSAPAEAVAV
;
A
#
# COMPACT_ATOMS: atom_id res chain seq x y z
N MET A 1 -27.47 1.95 7.93
CA MET A 1 -26.23 1.45 8.56
C MET A 1 -26.46 1.05 10.01
N ALA A 2 -27.05 1.89 10.87
CA ALA A 2 -27.49 1.50 12.23
C ALA A 2 -28.46 0.29 12.23
N ALA A 3 -29.42 0.25 11.30
CA ALA A 3 -30.30 -0.91 11.11
C ALA A 3 -29.58 -2.19 10.62
N PHE A 4 -28.45 -2.05 9.91
CA PHE A 4 -27.63 -3.18 9.44
C PHE A 4 -26.73 -3.71 10.56
N LEU A 5 -26.25 -2.83 11.44
CA LEU A 5 -25.47 -3.12 12.64
C LEU A 5 -26.31 -3.81 13.73
N VAL A 6 -27.53 -3.32 13.97
CA VAL A 6 -28.48 -3.97 14.87
C VAL A 6 -28.91 -5.34 14.31
N ALA A 7 -29.08 -5.45 12.99
CA ALA A 7 -29.38 -6.73 12.35
C ALA A 7 -28.24 -7.75 12.51
N ILE A 8 -26.96 -7.38 12.32
CA ILE A 8 -25.83 -8.29 12.53
C ILE A 8 -25.66 -8.67 14.02
N GLY A 9 -25.83 -7.71 14.94
CA GLY A 9 -25.82 -7.98 16.38
C GLY A 9 -26.94 -8.92 16.83
N HIS A 10 -28.16 -8.76 16.30
CA HIS A 10 -29.26 -9.71 16.50
C HIS A 10 -28.99 -11.07 15.84
N PHE A 11 -28.34 -11.10 14.67
CA PHE A 11 -27.95 -12.34 14.00
C PHE A 11 -26.93 -13.14 14.83
N ASN A 12 -26.00 -12.47 15.50
CA ASN A 12 -25.03 -13.13 16.39
C ASN A 12 -25.70 -13.71 17.63
N ALA A 13 -26.70 -13.02 18.19
CA ALA A 13 -27.52 -13.53 19.29
C ALA A 13 -28.43 -14.71 18.86
N MET A 14 -29.01 -14.66 17.65
CA MET A 14 -29.77 -15.77 17.05
C MET A 14 -28.88 -16.95 16.63
N ALA A 15 -27.58 -16.73 16.39
CA ALA A 15 -26.64 -17.80 16.08
C ALA A 15 -26.27 -18.66 17.30
N GLN A 16 -26.30 -18.09 18.51
CA GLN A 16 -25.96 -18.79 19.75
C GLN A 16 -27.15 -19.51 20.39
N GLN A 17 -28.38 -19.14 20.05
CA GLN A 17 -29.60 -19.79 20.52
C GLN A 17 -30.38 -20.33 19.33
N ARG A 18 -30.22 -21.62 18.94
CA ARG A 18 -31.35 -22.47 18.48
C ARG A 18 -30.96 -23.89 18.07
N ASN A 19 -31.98 -24.75 18.20
CA ASN A 19 -32.01 -26.18 17.90
C ASN A 19 -31.59 -26.49 16.45
N PRO A 20 -31.07 -27.70 16.17
CA PRO A 20 -30.75 -28.11 14.80
C PRO A 20 -31.96 -27.96 13.87
N PRO A 21 -31.78 -27.49 12.63
CA PRO A 21 -32.88 -27.32 11.69
C PRO A 21 -33.59 -28.66 11.49
N GLN A 22 -34.91 -28.68 11.67
CA GLN A 22 -35.72 -29.84 11.29
C GLN A 22 -35.62 -30.05 9.77
N PRO A 23 -35.67 -31.30 9.27
CA PRO A 23 -35.62 -31.55 7.83
C PRO A 23 -36.73 -30.76 7.12
N ALA A 24 -36.34 -29.87 6.21
CA ALA A 24 -37.27 -29.00 5.51
C ALA A 24 -38.29 -29.83 4.74
N ALA A 25 -39.58 -29.69 5.08
CA ALA A 25 -40.65 -30.27 4.27
C ALA A 25 -40.61 -29.69 2.84
N ASP A 26 -40.95 -30.51 1.84
CA ASP A 26 -41.08 -30.04 0.46
C ASP A 26 -42.33 -29.16 0.33
N THR A 27 -42.14 -27.83 0.38
CA THR A 27 -43.21 -26.85 0.25
C THR A 27 -43.44 -26.40 -1.20
N SER A 28 -42.84 -27.08 -2.19
CA SER A 28 -42.97 -26.71 -3.61
C SER A 28 -44.41 -26.79 -4.16
N GLY A 29 -45.26 -27.62 -3.56
CA GLY A 29 -46.66 -27.79 -3.92
C GLY A 29 -47.65 -26.88 -3.19
N LEU A 30 -47.20 -26.01 -2.28
CA LEU A 30 -48.10 -25.12 -1.54
C LEU A 30 -48.59 -23.93 -2.40
N ASP A 31 -49.88 -23.59 -2.26
CA ASP A 31 -50.46 -22.37 -2.82
C ASP A 31 -50.40 -21.22 -1.81
N PHE A 32 -49.65 -20.17 -2.16
CA PHE A 32 -49.44 -19.00 -1.32
C PHE A 32 -50.41 -17.85 -1.62
N HIS A 33 -51.43 -18.02 -2.48
CA HIS A 33 -52.32 -16.93 -2.88
C HIS A 33 -52.99 -16.23 -1.69
N GLN A 34 -53.67 -16.99 -0.82
CA GLN A 34 -54.37 -16.41 0.34
C GLN A 34 -53.39 -15.80 1.37
N PHE A 35 -52.24 -16.44 1.57
CA PHE A 35 -51.20 -15.90 2.45
C PHE A 35 -50.62 -14.58 1.93
N GLY A 36 -50.43 -14.47 0.61
CA GLY A 36 -49.92 -13.26 -0.03
C GLY A 36 -50.84 -12.03 0.11
N LEU A 37 -52.15 -12.25 0.32
CA LEU A 37 -53.15 -11.20 0.51
C LEU A 37 -53.20 -10.64 1.94
N LEU A 38 -52.54 -11.29 2.91
CA LEU A 38 -52.45 -10.78 4.27
C LEU A 38 -51.75 -9.40 4.28
N ALA A 39 -52.21 -8.50 5.13
CA ALA A 39 -51.60 -7.18 5.25
C ALA A 39 -50.35 -7.24 6.15
N ALA A 40 -49.24 -6.66 5.69
CA ALA A 40 -48.05 -6.40 6.46
C ALA A 40 -47.70 -4.91 6.43
N GLN A 41 -47.06 -4.42 7.49
CA GLN A 41 -46.53 -3.06 7.55
C GLN A 41 -45.01 -3.10 7.44
N ASP A 42 -44.47 -2.35 6.48
CA ASP A 42 -43.02 -2.22 6.26
C ASP A 42 -42.70 -0.78 5.86
N GLY A 43 -41.73 -0.16 6.55
CA GLY A 43 -41.36 1.24 6.34
C GLY A 43 -42.53 2.22 6.51
N GLY A 44 -43.48 1.93 7.40
CA GLY A 44 -44.68 2.75 7.63
C GLY A 44 -45.84 2.52 6.64
N ARG A 45 -45.62 1.82 5.52
CA ARG A 45 -46.65 1.50 4.51
C ARG A 45 -47.31 0.15 4.80
N ARG A 46 -48.64 0.11 4.76
CA ARG A 46 -49.42 -1.15 4.75
C ARG A 46 -49.49 -1.69 3.32
N LYS A 47 -49.06 -2.93 3.10
CA LYS A 47 -48.99 -3.60 1.79
C LYS A 47 -49.31 -5.10 1.94
N PRO A 48 -49.72 -5.80 0.88
CA PRO A 48 -49.85 -7.27 0.93
C PRO A 48 -48.51 -7.92 1.26
N ILE A 49 -48.53 -9.05 2.01
CA ILE A 49 -47.34 -9.85 2.30
C ILE A 49 -46.64 -10.25 1.01
N ASP A 50 -47.36 -10.52 -0.08
CA ASP A 50 -46.74 -10.84 -1.36
C ASP A 50 -45.78 -9.74 -1.84
N THR A 51 -46.20 -8.48 -1.72
CA THR A 51 -45.37 -7.33 -2.07
C THR A 51 -44.17 -7.21 -1.14
N PHE A 52 -44.38 -7.35 0.17
CA PHE A 52 -43.31 -7.33 1.17
C PHE A 52 -42.27 -8.43 0.90
N SER A 53 -42.72 -9.66 0.69
CA SER A 53 -41.87 -10.82 0.43
C SER A 53 -41.05 -10.66 -0.84
N ARG A 54 -41.68 -10.17 -1.92
CA ARG A 54 -41.01 -9.96 -3.19
C ARG A 54 -39.95 -8.87 -3.10
N GLU A 55 -40.27 -7.75 -2.47
CA GLU A 55 -39.31 -6.66 -2.23
C GLU A 55 -38.14 -7.13 -1.35
N THR A 56 -38.42 -7.92 -0.30
CA THR A 56 -37.41 -8.47 0.61
C THR A 56 -36.46 -9.41 -0.13
N LEU A 57 -36.99 -10.37 -0.90
CA LEU A 57 -36.18 -11.30 -1.67
C LEU A 57 -35.30 -10.58 -2.70
N ILE A 58 -35.82 -9.55 -3.37
CA ILE A 58 -35.06 -8.74 -4.32
C ILE A 58 -33.96 -7.94 -3.61
N ARG A 59 -34.25 -7.33 -2.46
CA ARG A 59 -33.27 -6.56 -1.69
C ARG A 59 -32.08 -7.42 -1.24
N ILE A 60 -32.36 -8.67 -0.85
CA ILE A 60 -31.32 -9.59 -0.37
C ILE A 60 -30.57 -10.25 -1.53
N THR A 61 -31.29 -10.74 -2.54
CA THR A 61 -30.72 -11.63 -3.57
C THR A 61 -30.53 -10.99 -4.93
N GLY A 62 -31.07 -9.79 -5.13
CA GLY A 62 -31.16 -9.12 -6.43
C GLY A 62 -32.14 -9.77 -7.41
N ARG A 63 -32.97 -10.73 -6.98
CA ARG A 63 -33.88 -11.50 -7.85
C ARG A 63 -35.27 -11.62 -7.26
N SER A 64 -36.29 -11.73 -8.12
CA SER A 64 -37.68 -11.96 -7.74
C SER A 64 -38.01 -13.44 -7.46
N ARG A 65 -37.09 -14.35 -7.77
CA ARG A 65 -37.12 -15.79 -7.46
C ARG A 65 -35.70 -16.24 -7.12
N TYR A 66 -35.56 -17.17 -6.17
CA TYR A 66 -34.26 -17.70 -5.77
C TYR A 66 -34.16 -19.20 -6.08
N VAL A 67 -32.98 -19.65 -6.45
CA VAL A 67 -32.67 -21.08 -6.64
C VAL A 67 -31.57 -21.40 -5.65
N GLY A 68 -31.87 -22.27 -4.68
CA GLY A 68 -30.92 -22.65 -3.64
C GLY A 68 -29.85 -23.61 -4.15
N LYS A 69 -28.83 -23.87 -3.33
CA LYS A 69 -27.74 -24.82 -3.66
C LYS A 69 -28.23 -26.21 -4.11
N ALA A 70 -29.32 -26.69 -3.51
CA ALA A 70 -29.94 -27.98 -3.85
C ALA A 70 -30.76 -27.95 -5.16
N GLY A 71 -30.74 -26.85 -5.94
CA GLY A 71 -31.50 -26.70 -7.18
C GLY A 71 -32.99 -26.38 -7.01
N ARG A 72 -33.48 -26.37 -5.75
CA ARG A 72 -34.87 -26.01 -5.43
C ARG A 72 -35.16 -24.55 -5.75
N LYS A 73 -36.30 -24.30 -6.42
CA LYS A 73 -36.83 -22.96 -6.69
C LYS A 73 -37.69 -22.49 -5.53
N TRP A 74 -37.43 -21.28 -5.06
CA TRP A 74 -38.14 -20.64 -3.95
C TRP A 74 -38.94 -19.44 -4.43
N GLN A 75 -40.22 -19.43 -4.06
CA GLN A 75 -41.09 -18.27 -4.24
C GLN A 75 -40.85 -17.24 -3.12
N ALA A 76 -41.23 -15.99 -3.34
CA ALA A 76 -40.98 -14.93 -2.37
C ALA A 76 -41.65 -15.19 -1.01
N ASN A 77 -42.92 -15.60 -1.01
CA ASN A 77 -43.66 -15.92 0.21
C ASN A 77 -43.09 -17.14 0.93
N ASP A 78 -42.70 -18.17 0.17
CA ASP A 78 -42.03 -19.37 0.69
C ASP A 78 -40.67 -19.04 1.34
N PHE A 79 -39.89 -18.13 0.73
CA PHE A 79 -38.64 -17.63 1.29
C PHE A 79 -38.84 -16.92 2.63
N VAL A 80 -39.76 -15.95 2.70
CA VAL A 80 -40.02 -15.20 3.94
C VAL A 80 -40.59 -16.11 5.02
N LEU A 81 -41.54 -16.98 4.66
CA LEU A 81 -42.19 -17.87 5.62
C LEU A 81 -41.24 -18.94 6.16
N SER A 82 -40.43 -19.56 5.29
CA SER A 82 -39.41 -20.52 5.73
C SER A 82 -38.34 -19.90 6.62
N GLY A 83 -37.98 -18.63 6.38
CA GLY A 83 -37.11 -17.87 7.26
C GLY A 83 -37.77 -17.53 8.60
N ALA A 84 -39.03 -17.09 8.59
CA ALA A 84 -39.77 -16.73 9.80
C ALA A 84 -40.11 -17.94 10.70
N LEU A 85 -40.37 -19.10 10.09
CA LEU A 85 -40.66 -20.36 10.79
C LEU A 85 -39.41 -21.21 11.04
N GLU A 86 -38.23 -20.74 10.60
CA GLU A 86 -36.95 -21.43 10.74
C GLU A 86 -36.90 -22.85 10.16
N THR A 87 -37.66 -23.09 9.10
CA THR A 87 -37.70 -24.39 8.43
C THR A 87 -36.58 -24.55 7.40
N HIS A 88 -35.83 -23.48 7.09
CA HIS A 88 -34.67 -23.50 6.20
C HIS A 88 -33.58 -22.56 6.71
N ASP A 89 -32.33 -23.03 6.75
CA ASP A 89 -31.20 -22.21 7.19
C ASP A 89 -30.65 -21.34 6.05
N TRP A 90 -31.26 -20.17 5.89
CA TRP A 90 -30.87 -19.16 4.90
C TRP A 90 -29.49 -18.52 5.16
N ARG A 91 -28.86 -18.74 6.31
CA ARG A 91 -27.56 -18.09 6.65
C ARG A 91 -26.40 -18.64 5.84
N THR A 92 -26.48 -19.91 5.46
CA THR A 92 -25.44 -20.69 4.74
C THR A 92 -25.60 -20.64 3.22
N GLU A 93 -26.73 -20.14 2.74
CA GLU A 93 -27.07 -20.04 1.32
C GLU A 93 -26.37 -18.81 0.68
N PRO A 94 -25.61 -18.98 -0.42
CA PRO A 94 -24.84 -17.91 -1.05
C PRO A 94 -25.77 -17.03 -1.88
N MET A 95 -26.49 -16.14 -1.22
CA MET A 95 -27.55 -15.36 -1.83
C MET A 95 -27.19 -13.88 -2.02
N VAL A 96 -26.24 -13.35 -1.23
CA VAL A 96 -25.85 -11.94 -1.26
C VAL A 96 -24.84 -11.71 -2.38
N LEU A 97 -25.17 -10.84 -3.32
CA LEU A 97 -24.29 -10.48 -4.42
C LEU A 97 -23.24 -9.46 -3.97
N VAL A 98 -21.96 -9.81 -4.09
CA VAL A 98 -20.84 -8.88 -3.92
C VAL A 98 -20.11 -8.77 -5.26
N SER A 99 -20.32 -7.70 -6.00
CA SER A 99 -19.80 -7.55 -7.37
C SER A 99 -18.40 -6.92 -7.43
N LEU A 100 -18.06 -6.06 -6.47
CA LEU A 100 -16.81 -5.31 -6.49
C LEU A 100 -15.63 -6.18 -6.02
N GLY A 101 -14.72 -6.53 -6.93
CA GLY A 101 -13.56 -7.37 -6.64
C GLY A 101 -12.68 -6.83 -5.51
N GLN A 102 -12.45 -5.51 -5.48
CA GLN A 102 -11.70 -4.85 -4.40
C GLN A 102 -12.37 -4.99 -3.03
N LEU A 103 -13.71 -5.06 -2.98
CA LEU A 103 -14.43 -5.27 -1.72
C LEU A 103 -14.27 -6.72 -1.24
N LYS A 104 -14.36 -7.69 -2.15
CA LYS A 104 -14.10 -9.10 -1.82
C LYS A 104 -12.70 -9.29 -1.25
N GLU A 105 -11.71 -8.71 -1.91
CA GLU A 105 -10.31 -8.76 -1.49
C GLU A 105 -10.11 -8.21 -0.08
N LYS A 106 -10.68 -7.04 0.23
CA LYS A 106 -10.59 -6.44 1.57
C LYS A 106 -11.31 -7.26 2.64
N LEU A 107 -12.41 -7.90 2.28
CA LEU A 107 -13.18 -8.74 3.19
C LEU A 107 -12.60 -10.16 3.34
N GLY A 108 -11.51 -10.50 2.62
CA GLY A 108 -10.94 -11.84 2.61
C GLY A 108 -11.81 -12.90 1.91
N LEU A 109 -12.70 -12.46 1.02
CA LEU A 109 -13.62 -13.32 0.28
C LEU A 109 -13.01 -13.79 -1.04
N ASP A 110 -13.39 -14.99 -1.49
CA ASP A 110 -12.94 -15.54 -2.77
C ASP A 110 -13.32 -14.61 -3.95
N LYS A 111 -12.34 -14.18 -4.74
CA LYS A 111 -12.57 -13.26 -5.86
C LYS A 111 -13.42 -13.88 -6.97
N THR A 112 -13.36 -15.20 -7.14
CA THR A 112 -14.07 -15.97 -8.17
C THR A 112 -15.56 -16.12 -7.89
N GLU A 113 -15.93 -16.21 -6.60
CA GLU A 113 -17.32 -16.32 -6.18
C GLU A 113 -18.04 -14.98 -6.31
N ARG A 114 -19.24 -14.96 -6.89
CA ARG A 114 -20.05 -13.72 -7.01
C ARG A 114 -21.04 -13.55 -5.87
N ARG A 115 -21.41 -14.64 -5.19
CA ARG A 115 -22.42 -14.63 -4.14
C ARG A 115 -21.87 -15.28 -2.89
N PHE A 116 -22.14 -14.64 -1.77
CA PHE A 116 -21.70 -15.07 -0.46
C PHE A 116 -22.90 -15.27 0.45
N SER A 117 -22.74 -16.16 1.40
CA SER A 117 -23.70 -16.39 2.46
C SER A 117 -23.58 -15.31 3.54
N PHE A 118 -24.63 -15.10 4.32
CA PHE A 118 -24.57 -14.14 5.41
C PHE A 118 -23.54 -14.55 6.46
N GLU A 119 -23.40 -15.85 6.71
CA GLU A 119 -22.38 -16.39 7.61
C GLU A 119 -20.96 -16.04 7.13
N GLN A 120 -20.64 -16.26 5.85
CA GLN A 120 -19.34 -15.88 5.30
C GLN A 120 -19.05 -14.38 5.42
N LEU A 121 -20.06 -13.53 5.19
CA LEU A 121 -19.90 -12.08 5.30
C LEU A 121 -19.69 -11.64 6.74
N VAL A 122 -20.47 -12.18 7.68
CA VAL A 122 -20.36 -11.86 9.12
C VAL A 122 -19.07 -12.42 9.70
N ALA A 123 -18.59 -13.58 9.21
CA ALA A 123 -17.32 -14.18 9.61
C ALA A 123 -16.09 -13.42 9.08
N SER A 124 -16.26 -12.42 8.20
CA SER A 124 -15.15 -11.60 7.72
C SER A 124 -14.50 -10.83 8.88
N THR A 125 -13.25 -11.16 9.19
CA THR A 125 -12.47 -10.53 10.27
C THR A 125 -12.37 -9.01 10.10
N GLU A 126 -12.18 -8.53 8.87
CA GLU A 126 -12.07 -7.09 8.60
C GLU A 126 -13.40 -6.37 8.81
N LEU A 127 -14.53 -6.98 8.40
CA LEU A 127 -15.84 -6.41 8.68
C LEU A 127 -16.06 -6.31 10.19
N GLN A 128 -15.84 -7.40 10.93
CA GLN A 128 -15.98 -7.40 12.39
C GLN A 128 -15.10 -6.34 13.05
N ARG A 129 -13.84 -6.20 12.61
CA ARG A 129 -12.91 -5.18 13.10
C ARG A 129 -13.43 -3.76 12.90
N LEU A 130 -13.92 -3.45 11.70
CA LEU A 130 -14.46 -2.11 11.39
C LEU A 130 -15.74 -1.81 12.18
N LEU A 131 -16.62 -2.81 12.33
CA LEU A 131 -17.84 -2.66 13.14
C LEU A 131 -17.49 -2.45 14.62
N ALA A 132 -16.53 -3.21 15.16
CA ALA A 132 -16.05 -3.06 16.52
C ALA A 132 -15.39 -1.68 16.74
N LEU A 133 -14.55 -1.23 15.82
CA LEU A 133 -13.94 0.10 15.89
C LEU A 133 -15.00 1.20 15.90
N LEU A 134 -15.99 1.14 15.01
CA LEU A 134 -17.09 2.12 14.99
C LEU A 134 -17.93 2.07 16.27
N ALA A 135 -18.25 0.87 16.77
CA ALA A 135 -18.97 0.71 18.03
C ALA A 135 -18.19 1.33 19.20
N ASN A 136 -16.87 1.11 19.25
CA ASN A 136 -15.98 1.70 20.25
C ASN A 136 -15.89 3.22 20.13
N ILE A 137 -15.95 3.77 18.92
CA ILE A 137 -16.02 5.23 18.74
C ILE A 137 -17.36 5.77 19.25
N MET A 138 -18.47 5.10 18.91
CA MET A 138 -19.82 5.54 19.27
C MET A 138 -20.10 5.51 20.78
N ASN A 139 -19.57 4.53 21.50
CA ASN A 139 -19.73 4.43 22.95
C ASN A 139 -18.59 5.11 23.74
N GLY A 140 -17.63 5.73 23.05
CA GLY A 140 -16.47 6.42 23.64
C GLY A 140 -15.34 5.50 24.10
N SER A 141 -15.46 4.17 24.01
CA SER A 141 -14.43 3.22 24.45
C SER A 141 -13.15 3.25 23.60
N ALA A 142 -13.18 3.86 22.40
CA ALA A 142 -12.02 4.07 21.55
C ALA A 142 -11.04 5.13 22.10
N LEU A 143 -11.48 6.04 22.98
CA LEU A 143 -10.68 7.13 23.50
C LEU A 143 -9.90 6.70 24.76
N LEU A 144 -8.90 5.85 24.57
CA LEU A 144 -7.96 5.43 25.63
C LEU A 144 -6.97 6.55 25.94
N ILE A 145 -7.40 7.52 26.76
CA ILE A 145 -6.64 8.76 27.02
C ILE A 145 -6.11 8.87 28.46
N VAL A 146 -6.52 7.97 29.36
CA VAL A 146 -6.02 7.95 30.74
C VAL A 146 -4.77 7.07 30.79
N PRO A 147 -3.59 7.65 31.08
CA PRO A 147 -2.33 6.90 31.09
C PRO A 147 -2.28 5.88 32.22
N ALA A 148 -1.43 4.86 32.06
CA ALA A 148 -1.09 3.98 33.17
C ALA A 148 -0.18 4.71 34.19
N SER A 149 -0.27 4.29 35.46
CA SER A 149 0.48 4.93 36.56
C SER A 149 1.82 4.27 36.89
N LYS A 150 2.09 3.04 36.42
CA LYS A 150 3.24 2.24 36.85
C LYS A 150 4.18 1.81 35.72
N SER A 151 3.65 1.19 34.66
CA SER A 151 4.45 0.70 33.53
C SER A 151 4.05 1.34 32.20
N GLU A 152 5.04 1.57 31.33
CA GLU A 152 4.81 2.00 29.94
C GLU A 152 4.08 0.93 29.11
N THR A 153 4.15 -0.34 29.52
CA THR A 153 3.50 -1.46 28.82
C THR A 153 2.05 -1.66 29.23
N ASP A 154 1.61 -1.03 30.32
CA ASP A 154 0.24 -1.18 30.82
C ASP A 154 -0.74 -0.45 29.89
N PRO A 155 -1.92 -1.03 29.61
CA PRO A 155 -2.87 -0.42 28.69
C PRO A 155 -3.45 0.86 29.29
N TRP A 156 -3.55 1.88 28.45
CA TRP A 156 -4.31 3.09 28.77
C TRP A 156 -5.79 2.75 28.81
N VAL A 157 -6.55 3.50 29.62
CA VAL A 157 -7.98 3.26 29.83
C VAL A 157 -8.81 4.46 29.41
N VAL A 158 -10.11 4.23 29.25
CA VAL A 158 -11.08 5.30 29.02
C VAL A 158 -11.35 6.07 30.32
N PRO A 159 -11.81 7.34 30.23
CA PRO A 159 -12.06 8.16 31.41
C PRO A 159 -12.94 7.52 32.49
N PRO A 160 -14.03 6.78 32.19
CA PRO A 160 -14.83 6.12 33.23
C PRO A 160 -14.09 5.04 34.04
N GLU A 161 -12.99 4.49 33.51
CA GLU A 161 -12.18 3.44 34.14
C GLU A 161 -10.95 3.99 34.88
N PHE A 162 -10.88 5.31 35.13
CA PHE A 162 -9.75 5.96 35.79
C PHE A 162 -9.37 5.33 37.14
N SER A 163 -10.35 4.80 37.86
CA SER A 163 -10.20 4.17 39.18
C SER A 163 -9.28 2.95 39.18
N ARG A 164 -8.98 2.39 37.99
CA ARG A 164 -7.95 1.36 37.81
C ARG A 164 -6.55 1.84 38.22
N TYR A 165 -6.26 3.13 38.02
CA TYR A 165 -4.91 3.69 38.21
C TYR A 165 -4.84 4.88 39.16
N TYR A 166 -5.91 5.67 39.30
CA TYR A 166 -5.94 6.94 40.03
C TYR A 166 -7.14 7.05 40.97
N SER A 167 -6.99 7.83 42.04
CA SER A 167 -8.08 8.18 42.94
C SER A 167 -8.98 9.28 42.38
N GLU A 168 -10.20 9.42 42.90
CA GLU A 168 -11.15 10.47 42.52
C GLU A 168 -10.56 11.88 42.67
N THR A 169 -9.80 12.14 43.73
CA THR A 169 -9.19 13.45 43.98
C THR A 169 -8.15 13.81 42.93
N GLN A 170 -7.39 12.82 42.44
CA GLN A 170 -6.40 13.02 41.37
C GLN A 170 -7.08 13.24 40.01
N PHE A 171 -8.22 12.60 39.76
CA PHE A 171 -8.89 12.64 38.46
C PHE A 171 -9.95 13.74 38.33
N ALA A 172 -10.45 14.30 39.44
CA ALA A 172 -11.52 15.31 39.44
C ALA A 172 -11.26 16.52 38.50
N PRO A 173 -10.05 17.12 38.44
CA PRO A 173 -9.78 18.22 37.50
C PRO A 173 -9.92 17.80 36.03
N ILE A 174 -9.53 16.57 35.70
CA ILE A 174 -9.60 16.02 34.34
C ILE A 174 -11.05 15.78 33.94
N GLN A 175 -11.88 15.32 34.87
CA GLN A 175 -13.31 15.12 34.62
C GLN A 175 -14.03 16.43 34.29
N ILE A 176 -13.67 17.53 34.97
CA ILE A 176 -14.21 18.88 34.68
C ILE A 176 -13.80 19.33 33.27
N GLU A 177 -12.51 19.19 32.92
CA GLU A 177 -12.01 19.62 31.61
C GLU A 177 -12.55 18.73 30.47
N LEU A 178 -12.79 17.43 30.72
CA LEU A 178 -13.49 16.54 29.78
C LEU A 178 -14.92 16.99 29.53
N GLN A 179 -15.68 17.29 30.59
CA GLN A 179 -17.06 17.74 30.47
C GLN A 179 -17.13 19.10 29.77
N THR A 180 -16.20 20.00 30.07
CA THR A 180 -16.11 21.32 29.42
C THR A 180 -15.78 21.16 27.94
N THR A 181 -14.80 20.32 27.60
CA THR A 181 -14.44 20.03 26.20
C THR A 181 -15.64 19.47 25.42
N ALA A 182 -16.37 18.50 26.00
CA ALA A 182 -17.54 17.90 25.37
C ALA A 182 -18.70 18.90 25.18
N THR A 183 -18.96 19.74 26.20
CA THR A 183 -20.03 20.74 26.16
C THR A 183 -19.72 21.84 25.14
N SER A 184 -18.48 22.36 25.14
CA SER A 184 -18.05 23.36 24.17
C SER A 184 -18.05 22.83 22.73
N TYR A 185 -17.70 21.56 22.52
CA TYR A 185 -17.86 20.90 21.22
C TYR A 185 -19.32 20.86 20.78
N ALA A 186 -20.23 20.42 21.66
CA ALA A 186 -21.66 20.33 21.36
C ALA A 186 -22.30 21.69 21.06
N GLN A 187 -21.76 22.77 21.64
CA GLN A 187 -22.21 24.15 21.43
C GLN A 187 -21.47 24.87 20.28
N ALA A 188 -20.52 24.21 19.62
CA ALA A 188 -19.63 24.82 18.63
C ALA A 188 -18.85 26.05 19.14
N ASP A 189 -18.54 26.10 20.44
CA ASP A 189 -17.74 27.16 21.07
C ASP A 189 -16.25 26.87 20.92
N GLY A 190 -15.65 27.40 19.86
CA GLY A 190 -14.24 27.15 19.52
C GLY A 190 -13.23 27.67 20.56
N PHE A 191 -13.53 28.79 21.24
CA PHE A 191 -12.62 29.37 22.22
C PHE A 191 -12.56 28.50 23.48
N ASN A 192 -13.71 28.18 24.07
CA ASN A 192 -13.75 27.36 25.27
C ASN A 192 -13.33 25.92 24.98
N PHE A 193 -13.65 25.38 23.79
CA PHE A 193 -13.15 24.06 23.38
C PHE A 193 -11.61 24.02 23.36
N SER A 194 -10.96 24.99 22.72
CA SER A 194 -9.50 25.03 22.61
C SER A 194 -8.83 25.19 23.97
N ARG A 195 -9.40 26.05 24.84
CA ARG A 195 -8.91 26.27 26.19
C ARG A 195 -9.03 25.01 27.05
N ALA A 196 -10.21 24.38 27.06
CA ALA A 196 -10.47 23.16 27.83
C ALA A 196 -9.60 21.99 27.35
N ALA A 197 -9.45 21.81 26.03
CA ALA A 197 -8.59 20.79 25.46
C ALA A 197 -7.10 20.98 25.84
N SER A 198 -6.61 22.22 25.91
CA SER A 198 -5.23 22.49 26.37
C SER A 198 -5.05 22.11 27.84
N ARG A 199 -5.99 22.48 28.71
CA ARG A 199 -5.96 22.15 30.14
C ARG A 199 -6.11 20.66 30.40
N LEU A 200 -6.97 20.00 29.62
CA LEU A 200 -7.15 18.55 29.65
C LEU A 200 -5.82 17.85 29.32
N ARG A 201 -5.13 18.28 28.26
CA ARG A 201 -3.81 17.75 27.87
C ARG A 201 -2.77 17.94 28.98
N GLU A 202 -2.73 19.12 29.61
CA GLU A 202 -1.81 19.41 30.71
C GLU A 202 -2.10 18.53 31.94
N SER A 203 -3.38 18.36 32.28
CA SER A 203 -3.81 17.57 33.42
C SER A 203 -3.55 16.07 33.23
N LEU A 204 -3.81 15.53 32.03
CA LEU A 204 -3.49 14.14 31.68
C LEU A 204 -1.99 13.86 31.75
N ARG A 205 -1.16 14.80 31.29
CA ARG A 205 0.30 14.68 31.40
C ARG A 205 0.76 14.65 32.87
N ALA A 206 0.14 15.45 33.73
CA ALA A 206 0.48 15.54 35.14
C ALA A 206 0.22 14.23 35.90
N LEU A 207 -0.68 13.37 35.44
CA LEU A 207 -0.98 12.07 36.07
C LEU A 207 0.19 11.08 36.01
N SER A 208 0.96 11.08 34.92
CA SER A 208 2.05 10.13 34.72
C SER A 208 3.19 10.73 33.90
N PRO A 209 3.97 11.69 34.44
CA PRO A 209 4.95 12.44 33.65
C PRO A 209 6.06 11.59 33.03
N SER A 210 6.36 10.43 33.62
CA SER A 210 7.38 9.50 33.11
C SER A 210 6.88 8.60 32.00
N ILE A 211 5.58 8.27 31.95
CA ILE A 211 4.98 7.37 30.95
C ILE A 211 4.32 8.16 29.82
N TYR A 212 3.75 9.33 30.14
CA TYR A 212 3.03 10.15 29.17
C TYR A 212 4.01 10.72 28.11
N PRO A 213 3.70 10.64 26.80
CA PRO A 213 4.59 11.10 25.75
C PRO A 213 4.98 12.58 25.91
N GLN A 214 6.23 12.89 25.59
CA GLN A 214 6.74 14.26 25.70
C GLN A 214 6.02 15.18 24.71
N GLU A 215 5.84 16.46 25.09
CA GLU A 215 5.16 17.44 24.24
C GLU A 215 5.79 17.57 22.85
N ARG A 216 7.12 17.51 22.80
CA ARG A 216 7.87 17.59 21.55
C ARG A 216 7.53 16.43 20.61
N GLN A 217 7.35 15.22 21.13
CA GLN A 217 7.01 14.03 20.34
C GLN A 217 5.59 14.17 19.76
N LEU A 218 4.61 14.55 20.60
CA LEU A 218 3.23 14.77 20.17
C LEU A 218 3.12 15.91 19.13
N ARG A 219 3.81 17.03 19.36
CA ARG A 219 3.83 18.16 18.41
C ARG A 219 4.55 17.81 17.10
N LEU A 220 5.60 16.99 17.15
CA LEU A 220 6.31 16.54 15.96
C LEU A 220 5.40 15.69 15.08
N GLU A 221 4.70 14.71 15.66
CA GLU A 221 3.77 13.86 14.91
C GLU A 221 2.57 14.65 14.38
N TYR A 222 2.02 15.56 15.20
CA TYR A 222 1.00 16.50 14.73
C TYR A 222 1.49 17.32 13.55
N PHE A 223 2.68 17.91 13.63
CA PHE A 223 3.27 18.68 12.53
C PHE A 223 3.52 17.81 11.30
N TYR A 224 4.08 16.62 11.45
CA TYR A 224 4.32 15.66 10.36
C TYR A 224 3.03 15.36 9.58
N ASN A 225 1.93 15.11 10.28
CA ASN A 225 0.63 14.81 9.67
C ASN A 225 0.04 16.00 8.89
N HIS A 226 0.28 17.24 9.32
CA HIS A 226 -0.26 18.45 8.65
C HIS A 226 0.71 19.06 7.63
N PHE A 227 2.00 18.83 7.78
CA PHE A 227 3.01 19.35 6.86
C PHE A 227 3.00 18.57 5.53
N GLU A 228 2.60 17.28 5.56
CA GLU A 228 2.39 16.44 4.37
C GLU A 228 3.59 16.47 3.39
N ALA A 229 4.80 16.29 3.93
CA ALA A 229 6.04 16.46 3.19
C ALA A 229 6.08 15.66 1.86
N PHE A 230 5.62 14.40 1.91
CA PHE A 230 5.59 13.52 0.74
C PHE A 230 4.63 14.01 -0.34
N TYR A 231 3.45 14.52 0.04
CA TYR A 231 2.48 15.07 -0.90
C TYR A 231 3.03 16.32 -1.60
N ARG A 232 3.70 17.21 -0.87
CA ARG A 232 4.40 18.36 -1.45
C ARG A 232 5.51 17.92 -2.39
N ALA A 233 6.28 16.90 -2.00
CA ALA A 233 7.35 16.35 -2.83
C ALA A 233 6.83 15.85 -4.19
N ILE A 234 5.66 15.20 -4.25
CA ILE A 234 5.03 14.76 -5.52
C ILE A 234 4.93 15.91 -6.52
N TRP A 235 4.37 17.05 -6.11
CA TRP A 235 4.20 18.22 -6.99
C TRP A 235 5.55 18.77 -7.48
N PHE A 236 6.53 18.90 -6.58
CA PHE A 236 7.85 19.42 -6.95
C PHE A 236 8.64 18.44 -7.83
N TYR A 237 8.52 17.12 -7.63
CA TYR A 237 9.12 16.11 -8.52
C TYR A 237 8.50 16.19 -9.92
N GLY A 238 7.17 16.25 -10.02
CA GLY A 238 6.47 16.37 -11.30
C GLY A 238 6.85 17.65 -12.05
N LEU A 239 6.86 18.80 -11.35
CA LEU A 239 7.26 20.08 -11.93
C LEU A 239 8.72 20.07 -12.39
N ALA A 240 9.64 19.57 -11.56
CA ALA A 240 11.06 19.46 -11.91
C ALA A 240 11.28 18.58 -13.14
N PHE A 241 10.57 17.44 -13.22
CA PHE A 241 10.62 16.56 -14.37
C PHE A 241 10.21 17.27 -15.65
N VAL A 242 9.06 17.96 -15.66
CA VAL A 242 8.58 18.70 -16.83
C VAL A 242 9.58 19.78 -17.26
N ILE A 243 10.11 20.57 -16.33
CA ILE A 243 11.09 21.61 -16.62
C ILE A 243 12.36 21.03 -17.25
N LEU A 244 12.90 19.96 -16.65
CA LEU A 244 14.13 19.32 -17.13
C LEU A 244 13.93 18.58 -18.45
N LEU A 245 12.75 17.99 -18.68
CA LEU A 245 12.40 17.36 -19.95
C LEU A 245 12.34 18.39 -21.07
N VAL A 246 11.66 19.53 -20.84
CA VAL A 246 11.62 20.64 -21.81
C VAL A 246 13.01 21.22 -22.04
N ALA A 247 13.81 21.38 -20.98
CA ALA A 247 15.19 21.84 -21.09
C ALA A 247 16.05 20.87 -21.89
N HIS A 248 15.84 19.55 -21.76
CA HIS A 248 16.56 18.57 -22.55
C HIS A 248 16.12 18.58 -24.02
N ALA A 249 14.81 18.57 -24.29
CA ALA A 249 14.25 18.51 -25.63
C ALA A 249 14.56 19.76 -26.48
N ARG A 250 14.55 20.95 -25.88
CA ARG A 250 14.81 22.22 -26.58
C ARG A 250 16.30 22.59 -26.65
N GLY A 251 17.21 21.72 -26.20
CA GLY A 251 18.63 22.06 -26.04
C GLY A 251 18.87 23.23 -25.06
N GLY A 252 17.96 23.37 -24.09
CA GLY A 252 17.69 24.57 -23.31
C GLY A 252 18.89 25.23 -22.61
N GLY A 253 18.81 26.56 -22.54
CA GLY A 253 19.79 27.42 -21.89
C GLY A 253 20.09 27.03 -20.43
N ARG A 254 21.27 27.43 -19.94
CA ARG A 254 21.77 27.09 -18.60
C ARG A 254 20.77 27.44 -17.48
N LEU A 255 19.99 28.51 -17.66
CA LEU A 255 18.98 28.95 -16.70
C LEU A 255 17.87 27.92 -16.48
N LEU A 256 17.24 27.41 -17.56
CA LEU A 256 16.12 26.47 -17.43
C LEU A 256 16.55 25.15 -16.77
N ARG A 257 17.76 24.68 -17.09
CA ARG A 257 18.38 23.53 -16.43
C ARG A 257 18.63 23.81 -14.94
N SER A 258 19.18 24.98 -14.61
CA SER A 258 19.42 25.38 -13.22
C SER A 258 18.11 25.43 -12.42
N VAL A 259 17.06 26.05 -12.99
CA VAL A 259 15.73 26.10 -12.36
C VAL A 259 15.19 24.69 -12.12
N GLY A 260 15.21 23.82 -13.13
CA GLY A 260 14.72 22.44 -12.98
C GLY A 260 15.49 21.64 -11.92
N VAL A 261 16.81 21.82 -11.84
CA VAL A 261 17.65 21.19 -10.79
C VAL A 261 17.33 21.76 -9.42
N SER A 262 17.14 23.08 -9.28
CA SER A 262 16.75 23.70 -8.00
C SER A 262 15.39 23.20 -7.51
N VAL A 263 14.41 23.07 -8.41
CA VAL A 263 13.10 22.49 -8.09
C VAL A 263 13.23 21.01 -7.70
N ALA A 264 14.09 20.24 -8.38
CA ALA A 264 14.37 18.85 -8.00
C ALA A 264 15.03 18.75 -6.61
N SER A 265 15.98 19.63 -6.30
CA SER A 265 16.60 19.69 -4.97
C SER A 265 15.60 20.03 -3.87
N LEU A 266 14.66 20.94 -4.15
CA LEU A 266 13.56 21.26 -3.24
C LEU A 266 12.62 20.06 -3.03
N ALA A 267 12.31 19.31 -4.10
CA ALA A 267 11.53 18.07 -4.01
C ALA A 267 12.22 17.03 -3.09
N ILE A 268 13.53 16.85 -3.27
CA ILE A 268 14.35 15.98 -2.42
C ILE A 268 14.36 16.49 -0.97
N ALA A 269 14.45 17.80 -0.73
CA ALA A 269 14.40 18.36 0.61
C ALA A 269 13.08 18.07 1.33
N PHE A 270 11.93 18.22 0.64
CA PHE A 270 10.65 17.80 1.19
C PHE A 270 10.63 16.29 1.47
N HIS A 271 11.11 15.47 0.54
CA HIS A 271 11.16 14.02 0.72
C HIS A 271 12.00 13.62 1.96
N VAL A 272 13.20 14.19 2.10
CA VAL A 272 14.09 13.98 3.26
C VAL A 272 13.42 14.44 4.55
N SER A 273 12.75 15.59 4.56
CA SER A 273 12.08 16.09 5.77
C SER A 273 11.00 15.12 6.25
N GLY A 274 10.22 14.52 5.34
CA GLY A 274 9.23 13.49 5.65
C GLY A 274 9.86 12.24 6.26
N ILE A 275 10.94 11.74 5.64
CA ILE A 275 11.69 10.58 6.13
C ILE A 275 12.28 10.86 7.53
N VAL A 276 12.95 12.00 7.72
CA VAL A 276 13.59 12.36 8.99
C VAL A 276 12.55 12.48 10.10
N MET A 277 11.45 13.21 9.88
CA MET A 277 10.39 13.32 10.87
C MET A 277 9.80 11.95 11.20
N ARG A 278 9.56 11.10 10.21
CA ARG A 278 9.07 9.73 10.43
C ARG A 278 10.05 8.89 11.25
N CYS A 279 11.36 8.98 10.98
CA CYS A 279 12.38 8.30 11.80
C CYS A 279 12.36 8.76 13.25
N LEU A 280 12.19 10.07 13.48
CA LEU A 280 12.15 10.66 14.82
C LEU A 280 10.87 10.26 15.58
N ILE A 281 9.75 10.08 14.89
CA ILE A 281 8.48 9.61 15.49
C ILE A 281 8.54 8.11 15.78
N ALA A 282 8.98 7.30 14.80
CA ALA A 282 8.98 5.84 14.90
C ALA A 282 10.16 5.28 15.71
N GLY A 283 11.21 6.07 15.94
CA GLY A 283 12.45 5.65 16.61
C GLY A 283 13.31 4.68 15.81
N ARG A 284 13.11 4.61 14.48
CA ARG A 284 13.75 3.63 13.58
C ARG A 284 13.72 4.07 12.11
N PRO A 285 14.57 3.50 11.24
CA PRO A 285 14.50 3.75 9.79
C PRO A 285 13.17 3.31 9.16
N PRO A 286 12.68 3.99 8.11
CA PRO A 286 11.38 3.71 7.52
C PRO A 286 11.52 2.66 6.43
N VAL A 287 11.72 1.41 6.81
CA VAL A 287 11.79 0.26 5.88
C VAL A 287 11.10 -0.99 6.45
N THR A 288 10.07 -0.79 7.28
CA THR A 288 9.43 -1.88 8.03
C THR A 288 8.19 -2.44 7.34
N ASN A 289 7.56 -1.64 6.48
CA ASN A 289 6.41 -2.04 5.66
C ASN A 289 6.54 -1.55 4.20
N MET A 290 5.54 -1.82 3.38
CA MET A 290 5.55 -1.46 1.95
C MET A 290 5.54 0.05 1.71
N TYR A 291 4.67 0.79 2.42
CA TYR A 291 4.62 2.26 2.36
C TYR A 291 6.02 2.86 2.58
N GLU A 292 6.66 2.43 3.66
CA GLU A 292 7.99 2.85 4.09
C GLU A 292 9.09 2.48 3.08
N SER A 293 9.05 1.26 2.55
CA SER A 293 10.00 0.81 1.54
C SER A 293 9.90 1.63 0.24
N VAL A 294 8.69 1.96 -0.22
CA VAL A 294 8.50 2.73 -1.46
C VAL A 294 9.01 4.17 -1.30
N ILE A 295 8.72 4.84 -0.18
CA ILE A 295 9.24 6.19 0.08
C ILE A 295 10.78 6.17 0.14
N TRP A 296 11.36 5.17 0.80
CA TRP A 296 12.82 5.05 0.92
C TRP A 296 13.51 4.79 -0.42
N VAL A 297 13.04 3.80 -1.18
CA VAL A 297 13.63 3.43 -2.49
C VAL A 297 13.49 4.57 -3.49
N SER A 298 12.34 5.24 -3.54
CA SER A 298 12.11 6.35 -4.47
C SER A 298 12.93 7.60 -4.11
N PHE A 299 13.12 7.88 -2.81
CA PHE A 299 14.08 8.88 -2.34
C PHE A 299 15.50 8.52 -2.79
N ALA A 300 15.97 7.33 -2.46
CA ALA A 300 17.34 6.90 -2.76
C ALA A 300 17.63 6.91 -4.27
N ALA A 301 16.66 6.57 -5.12
CA ALA A 301 16.82 6.63 -6.57
C ALA A 301 17.04 8.08 -7.06
N SER A 302 16.24 9.03 -6.55
CA SER A 302 16.42 10.47 -6.85
C SER A 302 17.71 11.05 -6.26
N ALA A 303 18.12 10.59 -5.08
CA ALA A 303 19.37 11.00 -4.44
C ALA A 303 20.59 10.50 -5.22
N PHE A 304 20.60 9.22 -5.63
CA PHE A 304 21.64 8.69 -6.51
C PHE A 304 21.69 9.44 -7.83
N ALA A 305 20.55 9.74 -8.44
CA ALA A 305 20.49 10.53 -9.66
C ALA A 305 21.08 11.93 -9.48
N MET A 306 20.83 12.58 -8.34
CA MET A 306 21.44 13.87 -7.98
C MET A 306 22.95 13.76 -7.76
N ILE A 307 23.44 12.71 -7.09
CA ILE A 307 24.88 12.44 -6.90
C ILE A 307 25.56 12.25 -8.26
N PHE A 308 24.98 11.43 -9.13
CA PHE A 308 25.48 11.19 -10.48
C PHE A 308 25.43 12.46 -11.35
N TYR A 309 24.37 13.27 -11.23
CA TYR A 309 24.30 14.59 -11.84
C TYR A 309 25.41 15.51 -11.33
N ALA A 310 25.67 15.58 -10.02
CA ALA A 310 26.73 16.41 -9.46
C ALA A 310 28.12 15.97 -9.96
N ARG A 311 28.35 14.66 -10.08
CA ARG A 311 29.63 14.07 -10.49
C ARG A 311 29.91 14.17 -12.00
N TYR A 312 28.91 13.92 -12.83
CA TYR A 312 29.04 13.83 -14.30
C TYR A 312 28.41 15.01 -15.05
N ARG A 313 27.73 15.91 -14.34
CA ARG A 313 27.09 17.14 -14.86
C ARG A 313 26.10 16.90 -16.01
N THR A 314 25.44 15.74 -16.00
CA THR A 314 24.44 15.36 -17.02
C THR A 314 23.04 15.22 -16.42
N VAL A 315 22.10 15.98 -16.99
CA VAL A 315 20.71 16.08 -16.52
C VAL A 315 19.92 14.78 -16.80
N ILE A 316 20.42 13.90 -17.66
CA ILE A 316 19.75 12.65 -18.04
C ILE A 316 19.47 11.75 -16.83
N TYR A 317 20.36 11.72 -15.83
CA TYR A 317 20.10 11.00 -14.57
C TYR A 317 18.82 11.49 -13.88
N LEU A 318 18.60 12.81 -13.84
CA LEU A 318 17.41 13.40 -13.24
C LEU A 318 16.16 13.16 -14.11
N VAL A 319 16.29 13.31 -15.44
CA VAL A 319 15.17 13.02 -16.36
C VAL A 319 14.72 11.56 -16.26
N ALA A 320 15.65 10.62 -15.99
CA ALA A 320 15.33 9.22 -15.73
C ALA A 320 14.67 9.01 -14.34
N ALA A 321 15.25 9.56 -13.28
CA ALA A 321 14.84 9.24 -11.91
C ALA A 321 13.56 9.93 -11.45
N LEU A 322 13.40 11.23 -11.75
CA LEU A 322 12.29 12.04 -11.25
C LEU A 322 10.90 11.50 -11.63
N PRO A 323 10.61 11.01 -12.86
CA PRO A 323 9.29 10.45 -13.16
C PRO A 323 9.05 9.15 -12.40
N ALA A 324 10.07 8.29 -12.21
CA ALA A 324 9.96 7.08 -11.41
C ALA A 324 9.66 7.40 -9.93
N THR A 325 10.37 8.38 -9.34
CA THR A 325 10.12 8.85 -7.97
C THR A 325 8.74 9.49 -7.82
N PHE A 326 8.32 10.32 -8.79
CA PHE A 326 6.98 10.91 -8.84
C PHE A 326 5.89 9.84 -8.84
N LEU A 327 6.00 8.85 -9.74
CA LEU A 327 5.03 7.76 -9.85
C LEU A 327 4.99 6.89 -8.58
N ALA A 328 6.15 6.61 -7.97
CA ALA A 328 6.23 5.83 -6.73
C ALA A 328 5.52 6.54 -5.57
N LEU A 329 5.75 7.85 -5.38
CA LEU A 329 5.07 8.62 -4.34
C LEU A 329 3.57 8.79 -4.64
N LEU A 330 3.20 9.01 -5.90
CA LEU A 330 1.81 9.09 -6.31
C LEU A 330 1.07 7.77 -6.04
N LEU A 331 1.70 6.63 -6.34
CA LEU A 331 1.14 5.30 -6.09
C LEU A 331 0.79 5.11 -4.61
N VAL A 332 1.73 5.42 -3.72
CA VAL A 332 1.54 5.28 -2.27
C VAL A 332 0.43 6.20 -1.77
N HIS A 333 0.38 7.44 -2.25
CA HIS A 333 -0.67 8.39 -1.89
C HIS A 333 -2.06 7.95 -2.35
N GLN A 334 -2.16 7.31 -3.52
CA GLN A 334 -3.44 6.85 -4.09
C GLN A 334 -3.90 5.49 -3.54
N MET A 335 -3.05 4.75 -2.82
CA MET A 335 -3.35 3.41 -2.31
C MET A 335 -3.21 3.26 -0.78
N PRO A 336 -3.82 4.14 0.04
CA PRO A 336 -3.61 4.15 1.50
C PRO A 336 -4.12 2.89 2.21
N ILE A 337 -5.00 2.11 1.58
CA ILE A 337 -5.52 0.88 2.18
C ILE A 337 -4.59 -0.32 1.90
N ALA A 338 -3.93 -0.35 0.75
CA ALA A 338 -2.96 -1.40 0.42
C ALA A 338 -1.57 -1.11 1.02
N MET A 339 -1.26 0.17 1.21
CA MET A 339 0.00 0.65 1.76
C MET A 339 -0.29 1.67 2.89
N PRO A 340 -0.74 1.20 4.07
CA PRO A 340 -1.09 2.09 5.16
C PRO A 340 0.13 2.88 5.63
N ALA A 341 -0.06 4.19 5.80
CA ALA A 341 0.97 5.09 6.29
C ALA A 341 1.17 5.00 7.82
N SER A 342 0.40 4.13 8.51
CA SER A 342 0.45 3.92 9.96
C SER A 342 1.86 3.58 10.43
N ILE A 343 2.14 3.95 11.68
CA ILE A 343 3.38 3.58 12.38
C ILE A 343 2.99 2.56 13.45
N ASP A 344 3.11 1.29 13.09
CA ASP A 344 2.72 0.18 13.96
C ASP A 344 3.91 -0.31 14.81
N PRO A 345 3.68 -0.94 15.97
CA PRO A 345 4.75 -1.58 16.74
C PRO A 345 5.47 -2.65 15.91
N LEU A 346 6.79 -2.78 16.09
CA LEU A 346 7.58 -3.78 15.37
C LEU A 346 7.26 -5.19 15.86
N VAL A 347 7.14 -6.11 14.90
CA VAL A 347 7.18 -7.55 15.16
C VAL A 347 8.52 -7.92 15.82
N PRO A 348 8.56 -8.97 16.66
CA PRO A 348 9.74 -9.27 17.48
C PRO A 348 11.07 -9.34 16.73
N VAL A 349 11.11 -9.97 15.54
CA VAL A 349 12.32 -10.11 14.72
C VAL A 349 12.85 -8.76 14.19
N LEU A 350 12.00 -7.74 14.07
CA LEU A 350 12.38 -6.41 13.61
C LEU A 350 12.69 -5.43 14.76
N ARG A 351 12.57 -5.85 16.03
CA ARG A 351 12.82 -4.97 17.19
C ARG A 351 14.29 -4.59 17.33
N ASP A 352 15.20 -5.36 16.74
CA ASP A 352 16.60 -4.97 16.66
C ASP A 352 16.83 -3.97 15.52
N ASN A 353 16.96 -2.70 15.89
CA ASN A 353 17.24 -1.61 14.97
C ASN A 353 18.59 -1.77 14.23
N PHE A 354 19.52 -2.59 14.73
CA PHE A 354 20.82 -2.81 14.10
C PHE A 354 20.65 -3.42 12.70
N TRP A 355 19.95 -4.54 12.60
CA TRP A 355 19.77 -5.24 11.32
C TRP A 355 18.86 -4.49 10.36
N LEU A 356 17.84 -3.81 10.89
CA LEU A 356 16.98 -2.92 10.11
C LEU A 356 17.80 -1.80 9.44
N THR A 357 18.78 -1.25 10.16
CA THR A 357 19.64 -0.17 9.66
C THR A 357 20.72 -0.69 8.70
N VAL A 358 21.40 -1.79 9.03
CA VAL A 358 22.58 -2.24 8.29
C VAL A 358 22.19 -3.09 7.08
N HIS A 359 21.38 -4.13 7.27
CA HIS A 359 20.99 -5.04 6.18
C HIS A 359 19.88 -4.43 5.31
N VAL A 360 18.75 -4.08 5.92
CA VAL A 360 17.54 -3.72 5.15
C VAL A 360 17.75 -2.42 4.36
N LEU A 361 18.40 -1.39 4.94
CA LEU A 361 18.73 -0.19 4.17
C LEU A 361 19.72 -0.49 3.04
N THR A 362 20.73 -1.32 3.27
CA THR A 362 21.73 -1.64 2.23
C THR A 362 21.11 -2.37 1.05
N ILE A 363 20.28 -3.39 1.29
CA ILE A 363 19.63 -4.14 0.22
C ILE A 363 18.59 -3.29 -0.51
N THR A 364 17.83 -2.44 0.18
CA THR A 364 16.85 -1.54 -0.46
C THR A 364 17.52 -0.39 -1.21
N LEU A 365 18.70 0.09 -0.79
CA LEU A 365 19.52 1.02 -1.59
C LEU A 365 19.95 0.38 -2.91
N SER A 366 20.20 -0.94 -2.95
CA SER A 366 20.46 -1.64 -4.21
C SER A 366 19.27 -1.55 -5.16
N TYR A 367 18.04 -1.73 -4.63
CA TYR A 367 16.81 -1.63 -5.43
C TYR A 367 16.62 -0.22 -6.00
N ALA A 368 16.99 0.81 -5.24
CA ALA A 368 16.98 2.19 -5.70
C ALA A 368 17.98 2.45 -6.84
N ALA A 369 19.20 1.90 -6.74
CA ALA A 369 20.19 1.97 -7.81
C ALA A 369 19.71 1.22 -9.07
N PHE A 370 19.11 0.04 -8.93
CA PHE A 370 18.56 -0.70 -10.07
C PHE A 370 17.30 -0.06 -10.66
N LEU A 371 16.46 0.58 -9.85
CA LEU A 371 15.34 1.40 -10.33
C LEU A 371 15.85 2.57 -11.18
N LEU A 372 16.93 3.22 -10.75
CA LEU A 372 17.60 4.25 -11.54
C LEU A 372 18.17 3.67 -12.85
N ALA A 373 18.80 2.49 -12.82
CA ALA A 373 19.33 1.83 -14.02
C ALA A 373 18.20 1.43 -15.00
N TRP A 374 17.09 0.93 -14.48
CA TRP A 374 15.89 0.61 -15.27
C TRP A 374 15.31 1.86 -15.93
N ALA A 375 15.11 2.94 -15.16
CA ALA A 375 14.58 4.19 -15.69
C ALA A 375 15.53 4.82 -16.71
N PHE A 376 16.85 4.78 -16.46
CA PHE A 376 17.86 5.27 -17.38
C PHE A 376 17.90 4.43 -18.67
N GLY A 377 17.81 3.10 -18.56
CA GLY A 377 17.72 2.19 -19.71
C GLY A 377 16.49 2.47 -20.56
N ASN A 378 15.34 2.74 -19.93
CA ASN A 378 14.12 3.15 -20.62
C ASN A 378 14.26 4.49 -21.34
N VAL A 379 14.93 5.49 -20.75
CA VAL A 379 15.30 6.73 -21.45
C VAL A 379 16.20 6.42 -22.65
N MET A 380 17.18 5.52 -22.51
CA MET A 380 18.03 5.12 -23.62
C MET A 380 17.26 4.41 -24.74
N PHE A 381 16.25 3.59 -24.43
CA PHE A 381 15.37 3.02 -25.45
C PHE A 381 14.62 4.10 -26.22
N VAL A 382 14.05 5.10 -25.55
CA VAL A 382 13.44 6.26 -26.23
C VAL A 382 14.46 6.91 -27.16
N LEU A 383 15.68 7.18 -26.69
CA LEU A 383 16.73 7.75 -27.53
C LEU A 383 17.11 6.85 -28.71
N TYR A 384 17.21 5.53 -28.52
CA TYR A 384 17.47 4.57 -29.60
C TYR A 384 16.35 4.51 -30.62
N THR A 385 15.09 4.74 -30.20
CA THR A 385 13.96 4.76 -31.13
C THR A 385 13.92 6.03 -31.99
N LEU A 386 14.29 7.17 -31.41
CA LEU A 386 14.26 8.48 -32.06
C LEU A 386 15.55 8.76 -32.87
N GLN A 387 16.72 8.40 -32.34
CA GLN A 387 18.04 8.78 -32.87
C GLN A 387 19.06 7.61 -32.78
N PRO A 388 18.79 6.45 -33.43
CA PRO A 388 19.51 5.20 -33.21
C PRO A 388 21.04 5.30 -33.41
N VAL A 389 21.49 6.00 -34.46
CA VAL A 389 22.92 6.15 -34.78
C VAL A 389 23.63 6.98 -33.72
N LYS A 390 23.11 8.16 -33.41
CA LYS A 390 23.68 9.07 -32.41
C LYS A 390 23.74 8.45 -31.02
N THR A 391 22.71 7.70 -30.63
CA THR A 391 22.68 7.01 -29.33
C THR A 391 23.68 5.88 -29.28
N ARG A 392 23.80 5.10 -30.36
CA ARG A 392 24.78 4.01 -30.48
C ARG A 392 26.21 4.52 -30.29
N ASP A 393 26.54 5.65 -30.91
CA ASP A 393 27.90 6.20 -30.89
C ASP A 393 28.20 7.01 -29.62
N ASN A 394 27.22 7.20 -28.74
CA ASN A 394 27.39 7.91 -27.48
C ASN A 394 27.92 6.97 -26.38
N ALA A 395 29.23 6.81 -26.32
CA ALA A 395 29.91 6.00 -25.31
C ALA A 395 29.62 6.44 -23.87
N ALA A 396 29.40 7.74 -23.64
CA ALA A 396 29.15 8.28 -22.30
C ALA A 396 27.83 7.76 -21.69
N LEU A 397 26.76 7.65 -22.50
CA LEU A 397 25.47 7.11 -22.03
C LEU A 397 25.59 5.68 -21.52
N HIS A 398 26.27 4.82 -22.29
CA HIS A 398 26.47 3.42 -21.93
C HIS A 398 27.39 3.27 -20.72
N PHE A 399 28.45 4.08 -20.66
CA PHE A 399 29.32 4.15 -19.48
C PHE A 399 28.56 4.55 -18.22
N TRP A 400 27.70 5.57 -18.30
CA TRP A 400 26.87 6.02 -17.18
C TRP A 400 25.90 4.94 -16.69
N LEU A 401 25.20 4.27 -17.61
CA LEU A 401 24.33 3.15 -17.26
C LEU A 401 25.11 2.03 -16.56
N TYR A 402 26.28 1.67 -17.10
CA TYR A 402 27.17 0.67 -16.51
C TYR A 402 27.57 1.04 -15.07
N ARG A 403 27.89 2.32 -14.81
CA ARG A 403 28.22 2.80 -13.45
C ARG A 403 27.06 2.68 -12.46
N ILE A 404 25.83 2.97 -12.89
CA ILE A 404 24.65 2.78 -12.02
C ILE A 404 24.49 1.30 -11.66
N MET A 405 24.61 0.40 -12.65
CA MET A 405 24.49 -1.04 -12.43
C MET A 405 25.58 -1.58 -11.49
N GLN A 406 26.82 -1.08 -11.61
CA GLN A 406 27.91 -1.44 -10.70
C GLN A 406 27.59 -1.07 -9.24
N LEU A 407 27.03 0.13 -9.01
CA LEU A 407 26.60 0.55 -7.67
C LEU A 407 25.51 -0.37 -7.13
N GLY A 408 24.51 -0.71 -7.95
CA GLY A 408 23.44 -1.63 -7.56
C GLY A 408 23.98 -3.02 -7.19
N VAL A 409 24.89 -3.58 -7.99
CA VAL A 409 25.49 -4.90 -7.72
C VAL A 409 26.31 -4.89 -6.43
N LEU A 410 27.10 -3.84 -6.19
CA LEU A 410 27.88 -3.71 -4.95
C LEU A 410 26.96 -3.75 -3.72
N LEU A 411 25.88 -2.95 -3.74
CA LEU A 411 24.93 -2.88 -2.64
C LEU A 411 24.10 -4.16 -2.48
N LEU A 412 23.70 -4.80 -3.58
CA LEU A 412 22.93 -6.04 -3.54
C LEU A 412 23.78 -7.20 -3.01
N ALA A 413 25.04 -7.31 -3.44
CA ALA A 413 25.96 -8.32 -2.93
C ALA A 413 26.20 -8.14 -1.42
N ALA A 414 26.54 -6.92 -0.99
CA ALA A 414 26.72 -6.60 0.42
C ALA A 414 25.43 -6.86 1.22
N GLY A 415 24.28 -6.42 0.72
CA GLY A 415 22.97 -6.64 1.34
C GLY A 415 22.62 -8.12 1.48
N THR A 416 22.89 -8.93 0.45
CA THR A 416 22.63 -10.38 0.46
C THR A 416 23.49 -11.08 1.51
N ILE A 417 24.78 -10.74 1.60
CA ILE A 417 25.68 -11.29 2.62
C ILE A 417 25.22 -10.88 4.03
N LEU A 418 24.92 -9.60 4.25
CA LEU A 418 24.40 -9.09 5.52
C LEU A 418 23.07 -9.76 5.91
N GLY A 419 22.25 -10.10 4.91
CA GLY A 419 20.98 -10.81 5.11
C GLY A 419 21.21 -12.23 5.63
N GLY A 420 22.19 -12.95 5.08
CA GLY A 420 22.58 -14.26 5.59
C GLY A 420 23.10 -14.20 7.03
N VAL A 421 23.87 -13.16 7.38
CA VAL A 421 24.32 -12.97 8.78
C VAL A 421 23.13 -12.69 9.71
N TRP A 422 22.18 -11.85 9.30
CA TRP A 422 20.97 -11.59 10.07
C TRP A 422 20.09 -12.84 10.23
N ALA A 423 19.96 -13.65 9.17
CA ALA A 423 19.26 -14.91 9.20
C ALA A 423 19.90 -15.88 10.22
N ASN A 424 21.24 -15.93 10.27
CA ASN A 424 21.94 -16.75 11.26
C ASN A 424 21.67 -16.28 12.69
N TYR A 425 21.67 -14.96 12.91
CA TYR A 425 21.36 -14.38 14.21
C TYR A 425 19.91 -14.65 14.66
N SER A 426 18.96 -14.59 13.73
CA SER A 426 17.52 -14.64 14.05
C SER A 426 16.95 -16.07 14.04
N TRP A 427 17.46 -16.93 13.17
CA TRP A 427 16.91 -18.27 12.91
C TRP A 427 17.95 -19.39 13.01
N GLY A 428 19.18 -19.08 13.42
CA GLY A 428 20.24 -20.08 13.64
C GLY A 428 20.84 -20.68 12.37
N ARG A 429 20.55 -20.12 11.18
CA ARG A 429 21.12 -20.56 9.90
C ARG A 429 21.45 -19.39 8.98
N PHE A 430 22.58 -19.49 8.28
CA PHE A 430 23.01 -18.45 7.33
C PHE A 430 22.15 -18.39 6.05
N TRP A 431 21.63 -19.52 5.59
CA TRP A 431 20.84 -19.63 4.37
C TRP A 431 19.89 -20.83 4.45
N GLY A 432 18.74 -20.76 3.80
CA GLY A 432 17.74 -21.82 3.81
C GLY A 432 16.70 -21.71 2.70
N TRP A 433 17.06 -21.07 1.59
CA TRP A 433 16.28 -21.06 0.35
C TRP A 433 14.86 -20.52 0.51
N ASP A 434 14.66 -19.59 1.44
CA ASP A 434 13.40 -18.84 1.50
C ASP A 434 13.21 -18.06 0.18
N PRO A 435 11.96 -17.75 -0.23
CA PRO A 435 11.73 -17.00 -1.45
C PRO A 435 12.50 -15.68 -1.53
N LYS A 436 12.70 -14.95 -0.42
CA LYS A 436 13.49 -13.70 -0.45
C LYS A 436 14.98 -13.95 -0.64
N GLU A 437 15.56 -14.87 0.12
CA GLU A 437 16.95 -15.33 -0.04
C GLU A 437 17.20 -15.76 -1.50
N THR A 438 16.33 -16.63 -2.04
CA THR A 438 16.45 -17.18 -3.40
C THR A 438 16.38 -16.08 -4.47
N TRP A 439 15.38 -15.18 -4.39
CA TRP A 439 15.24 -14.12 -5.39
C TRP A 439 16.30 -13.02 -5.27
N ALA A 440 16.84 -12.77 -4.07
CA ALA A 440 18.00 -11.90 -3.90
C ALA A 440 19.23 -12.46 -4.63
N LEU A 441 19.48 -13.78 -4.52
CA LEU A 441 20.55 -14.46 -5.25
C LEU A 441 20.31 -14.42 -6.77
N ILE A 442 19.09 -14.73 -7.25
CA ILE A 442 18.75 -14.67 -8.67
C ILE A 442 18.99 -13.26 -9.22
N ALA A 443 18.50 -12.22 -8.54
CA ALA A 443 18.71 -10.83 -8.96
C ALA A 443 20.20 -10.48 -9.02
N LEU A 444 20.99 -10.91 -8.04
CA LEU A 444 22.43 -10.69 -8.01
C LEU A 444 23.11 -11.37 -9.20
N LEU A 445 22.78 -12.63 -9.49
CA LEU A 445 23.34 -13.37 -10.62
C LEU A 445 22.95 -12.74 -11.97
N CYS A 446 21.69 -12.34 -12.16
CA CYS A 446 21.24 -11.66 -13.38
C CYS A 446 22.09 -10.42 -13.69
N TYR A 447 22.29 -9.53 -12.70
CA TYR A 447 23.09 -8.33 -12.89
C TYR A 447 24.59 -8.60 -12.97
N LEU A 448 25.12 -9.59 -12.25
CA LEU A 448 26.51 -10.03 -12.40
C LEU A 448 26.77 -10.54 -13.81
N THR A 449 25.91 -11.39 -14.37
CA THR A 449 26.02 -11.89 -15.75
C THR A 449 25.96 -10.75 -16.77
N ALA A 450 25.10 -9.74 -16.56
CA ALA A 450 25.04 -8.58 -17.43
C ALA A 450 26.35 -7.77 -17.42
N LEU A 451 26.90 -7.47 -16.23
CA LEU A 451 28.16 -6.73 -16.10
C LEU A 451 29.36 -7.54 -16.61
N HIS A 452 29.48 -8.81 -16.23
CA HIS A 452 30.54 -9.70 -16.68
C HIS A 452 30.50 -9.90 -18.19
N GLY A 453 29.32 -10.12 -18.77
CA GLY A 453 29.21 -10.26 -20.22
C GLY A 453 29.59 -8.99 -20.97
N ARG A 454 29.41 -7.78 -20.38
CA ARG A 454 29.91 -6.54 -20.99
C ARG A 454 31.43 -6.45 -20.92
N LEU A 455 32.02 -6.89 -19.80
CA LEU A 455 33.48 -6.95 -19.62
C LEU A 455 34.13 -7.99 -20.55
N ALA A 456 33.51 -9.16 -20.69
CA ALA A 456 33.96 -10.28 -21.51
C ALA A 456 33.64 -10.14 -23.02
N GLY A 457 32.92 -9.08 -23.41
CA GLY A 457 32.57 -8.82 -24.81
C GLY A 457 31.39 -9.65 -25.34
N TRP A 458 30.63 -10.35 -24.49
CA TRP A 458 29.41 -11.08 -24.86
C TRP A 458 28.28 -10.14 -25.29
N TRP A 459 28.18 -8.98 -24.62
CA TRP A 459 27.14 -7.99 -24.88
C TRP A 459 27.74 -6.74 -25.54
N ALA A 460 27.15 -6.34 -26.67
CA ALA A 460 27.34 -5.00 -27.21
C ALA A 460 26.66 -3.94 -26.31
N GLU A 461 26.98 -2.67 -26.52
CA GLU A 461 26.44 -1.54 -25.74
C GLU A 461 24.90 -1.54 -25.65
N PHE A 462 24.21 -1.80 -26.76
CA PHE A 462 22.75 -1.94 -26.77
C PHE A 462 22.26 -3.15 -25.96
N GLY A 463 23.01 -4.25 -25.97
CA GLY A 463 22.69 -5.44 -25.18
C GLY A 463 22.74 -5.16 -23.67
N LEU A 464 23.66 -4.32 -23.22
CA LEU A 464 23.72 -3.87 -21.82
C LEU A 464 22.47 -3.06 -21.43
N VAL A 465 21.97 -2.21 -22.33
CA VAL A 465 20.71 -1.44 -22.12
C VAL A 465 19.52 -2.39 -21.98
N VAL A 466 19.45 -3.42 -22.83
CA VAL A 466 18.41 -4.46 -22.70
C VAL A 466 18.54 -5.20 -21.38
N ALA A 467 19.76 -5.59 -21.01
CA ALA A 467 20.00 -6.28 -19.75
C ALA A 467 19.62 -5.43 -18.53
N SER A 468 19.87 -4.12 -18.53
CA SER A 468 19.55 -3.26 -17.39
C SER A 468 18.06 -3.19 -17.09
N VAL A 469 17.22 -3.20 -18.14
CA VAL A 469 15.76 -3.19 -18.03
C VAL A 469 15.22 -4.57 -17.67
N VAL A 470 15.66 -5.63 -18.37
CA VAL A 470 15.15 -6.99 -18.14
C VAL A 470 15.58 -7.54 -16.77
N CYS A 471 16.81 -7.27 -16.32
CA CYS A 471 17.28 -7.73 -15.01
C CYS A 471 16.49 -7.06 -13.85
N PHE A 472 15.89 -5.89 -14.08
CA PHE A 472 15.07 -5.23 -13.07
C PHE A 472 13.82 -6.06 -12.71
N LEU A 473 13.35 -6.93 -13.60
CA LEU A 473 12.25 -7.86 -13.31
C LEU A 473 12.60 -8.83 -12.18
N ALA A 474 13.87 -9.21 -12.02
CA ALA A 474 14.31 -10.04 -10.90
C ALA A 474 14.26 -9.27 -9.57
N VAL A 475 14.61 -7.98 -9.58
CA VAL A 475 14.48 -7.09 -8.42
C VAL A 475 13.01 -6.87 -8.07
N LEU A 476 12.16 -6.65 -9.07
CA LEU A 476 10.72 -6.50 -8.90
C LEU A 476 10.10 -7.78 -8.31
N MET A 477 10.55 -8.96 -8.73
CA MET A 477 10.11 -10.22 -8.15
C MET A 477 10.60 -10.39 -6.71
N ALA A 478 11.86 -10.07 -6.41
CA ALA A 478 12.42 -10.14 -5.06
C ALA A 478 11.69 -9.20 -4.07
N TRP A 479 11.30 -8.01 -4.53
CA TRP A 479 10.69 -6.98 -3.68
C TRP A 479 9.16 -7.00 -3.67
N TYR A 480 8.50 -6.99 -4.83
CA TYR A 480 7.04 -7.00 -4.92
C TYR A 480 6.50 -8.43 -5.01
N GLY A 481 7.06 -9.26 -5.90
CA GLY A 481 6.57 -10.60 -6.18
C GLY A 481 6.54 -11.52 -4.96
N VAL A 482 7.60 -11.58 -4.17
CA VAL A 482 7.63 -12.38 -2.94
C VAL A 482 6.59 -11.89 -1.92
N ASN A 483 6.42 -10.56 -1.80
CA ASN A 483 5.55 -9.96 -0.79
C ASN A 483 4.04 -10.02 -1.14
N PHE A 484 3.67 -9.93 -2.42
CA PHE A 484 2.27 -9.83 -2.86
C PHE A 484 1.80 -11.05 -3.66
N VAL A 485 2.66 -11.65 -4.48
CA VAL A 485 2.27 -12.75 -5.38
C VAL A 485 2.47 -14.12 -4.72
N LEU A 486 3.61 -14.32 -4.04
CA LEU A 486 3.90 -15.59 -3.39
C LEU A 486 3.30 -15.69 -1.99
N GLY A 487 3.31 -14.58 -1.22
CA GLY A 487 2.69 -14.50 0.11
C GLY A 487 3.16 -15.57 1.10
N LYS A 488 4.39 -16.08 0.93
CA LYS A 488 4.97 -17.19 1.71
C LYS A 488 6.40 -16.88 2.10
N GLY A 489 6.82 -17.35 3.28
CA GLY A 489 8.19 -17.21 3.80
C GLY A 489 8.25 -16.53 5.17
N LEU A 490 9.46 -16.37 5.69
CA LEU A 490 9.75 -15.81 7.03
C LEU A 490 9.49 -14.30 7.14
N HIS A 491 9.10 -13.67 6.04
CA HIS A 491 8.98 -12.24 5.88
C HIS A 491 7.53 -11.76 5.82
N SER A 492 6.63 -12.43 6.56
CA SER A 492 5.19 -12.18 6.52
C SER A 492 4.78 -10.76 6.92
N TYR A 493 5.62 -10.09 7.70
CA TYR A 493 5.47 -8.67 8.07
C TYR A 493 5.54 -7.71 6.88
N GLY A 494 6.10 -8.14 5.73
CA GLY A 494 6.15 -7.34 4.50
C GLY A 494 5.05 -7.68 3.49
N PHE A 495 4.15 -8.61 3.81
CA PHE A 495 3.11 -9.05 2.86
C PHE A 495 2.00 -8.01 2.74
N GLY A 496 1.44 -7.91 1.54
CA GLY A 496 0.32 -7.02 1.25
C GLY A 496 -0.61 -7.63 0.23
N ILE A 497 -1.75 -6.98 0.03
CA ILE A 497 -2.78 -7.39 -0.94
C ILE A 497 -3.02 -6.28 -1.96
N GLY A 498 -3.28 -6.68 -3.21
CA GLY A 498 -3.61 -5.78 -4.30
C GLY A 498 -2.39 -5.24 -5.06
N GLY A 499 -2.67 -4.64 -6.22
CA GLY A 499 -1.64 -4.10 -7.11
C GLY A 499 -1.16 -5.03 -8.22
N GLU A 500 -1.41 -6.34 -8.09
CA GLU A 500 -0.81 -7.39 -8.94
C GLU A 500 -1.10 -7.16 -10.43
N THR A 501 -2.34 -6.84 -10.75
CA THR A 501 -2.78 -6.54 -12.12
C THR A 501 -2.03 -5.33 -12.69
N TYR A 502 -1.82 -4.28 -11.90
CA TYR A 502 -1.11 -3.08 -12.37
C TYR A 502 0.37 -3.37 -12.61
N VAL A 503 0.99 -4.14 -11.71
CA VAL A 503 2.39 -4.57 -11.86
C VAL A 503 2.54 -5.48 -13.08
N ALA A 504 1.65 -6.45 -13.27
CA ALA A 504 1.67 -7.36 -14.41
C ALA A 504 1.50 -6.60 -15.74
N ILE A 505 0.54 -5.67 -15.82
CA ILE A 505 0.36 -4.80 -17.00
C ILE A 505 1.63 -3.98 -17.24
N GLY A 506 2.21 -3.38 -16.19
CA GLY A 506 3.45 -2.62 -16.29
C GLY A 506 4.61 -3.44 -16.86
N VAL A 507 4.81 -4.67 -16.36
CA VAL A 507 5.83 -5.60 -16.86
C VAL A 507 5.61 -5.95 -18.33
N VAL A 508 4.36 -6.26 -18.72
CA VAL A 508 4.04 -6.57 -20.12
C VAL A 508 4.34 -5.37 -21.02
N LEU A 509 3.94 -4.16 -20.62
CA LEU A 509 4.20 -2.94 -21.39
C LEU A 509 5.70 -2.64 -21.52
N ASP A 510 6.48 -2.81 -20.44
CA ASP A 510 7.93 -2.62 -20.44
C ASP A 510 8.63 -3.63 -21.37
N LEU A 511 8.21 -4.91 -21.33
CA LEU A 511 8.73 -5.95 -22.24
C LEU A 511 8.35 -5.71 -23.70
N LEU A 512 7.13 -5.23 -23.98
CA LEU A 512 6.72 -4.82 -25.33
C LEU A 512 7.57 -3.65 -25.83
N PHE A 513 7.89 -2.69 -24.96
CA PHE A 513 8.75 -1.57 -25.30
C PHE A 513 10.19 -2.01 -25.56
N VAL A 514 10.74 -2.94 -24.78
CA VAL A 514 12.03 -3.60 -25.04
C VAL A 514 12.03 -4.27 -26.42
N ALA A 515 10.99 -5.06 -26.74
CA ALA A 515 10.87 -5.74 -28.02
C ALA A 515 10.82 -4.74 -29.20
N PHE A 516 10.06 -3.66 -29.05
CA PHE A 516 9.99 -2.57 -30.01
C PHE A 516 11.35 -1.88 -30.21
N ALA A 517 12.07 -1.57 -29.13
CA ALA A 517 13.39 -0.96 -29.20
C ALA A 517 14.42 -1.88 -29.89
N ILE A 518 14.38 -3.18 -29.62
CA ILE A 518 15.22 -4.19 -30.29
C ILE A 518 14.93 -4.22 -31.79
N TRP A 519 13.66 -4.27 -32.17
CA TRP A 519 13.25 -4.24 -33.58
C TRP A 519 13.77 -2.98 -34.28
N ARG A 520 13.54 -1.80 -33.68
CA ARG A 520 13.95 -0.51 -34.23
C ARG A 520 15.47 -0.38 -34.36
N TYR A 521 16.23 -0.88 -33.39
CA TYR A 521 17.70 -0.94 -33.43
C TYR A 521 18.20 -1.83 -34.57
N ARG A 522 17.64 -3.04 -34.72
CA ARG A 522 18.02 -3.97 -35.80
C ARG A 522 17.71 -3.40 -37.18
N SER A 523 16.58 -2.73 -37.34
CA SER A 523 16.20 -2.08 -38.61
C SER A 523 17.15 -0.95 -38.98
N SER A 524 17.65 -0.17 -38.01
CA SER A 524 18.62 0.91 -38.29
C SER A 524 19.99 0.44 -38.77
N LYS A 525 20.37 -0.82 -38.50
CA LYS A 525 21.62 -1.41 -39.02
C LYS A 525 21.53 -1.80 -40.50
N ARG A 526 20.32 -1.92 -41.05
CA ARG A 526 20.09 -2.39 -42.43
C ARG A 526 20.06 -1.26 -43.47
N THR A 527 19.98 -0.01 -43.04
CA THR A 527 20.00 1.16 -43.94
C THR A 527 21.46 1.57 -44.21
N PRO A 528 21.98 1.48 -45.44
CA PRO A 528 23.31 1.98 -45.77
C PRO A 528 23.36 3.49 -45.55
N SER A 529 24.48 3.99 -45.03
CA SER A 529 24.78 5.42 -44.97
C SER A 529 24.77 6.00 -46.39
N SER A 530 23.69 6.68 -46.79
CA SER A 530 23.67 7.51 -47.99
C SER A 530 24.42 8.81 -47.72
N ALA A 531 25.74 8.73 -47.60
CA ALA A 531 26.61 9.88 -47.78
C ALA A 531 27.24 9.74 -49.17
N PRO A 532 27.00 10.66 -50.12
CA PRO A 532 27.74 10.66 -51.36
C PRO A 532 29.20 10.94 -51.01
N ALA A 533 30.08 10.03 -51.43
CA ALA A 533 31.50 10.33 -51.48
C ALA A 533 31.69 11.46 -52.50
N GLU A 534 31.95 12.67 -52.03
CA GLU A 534 32.61 13.68 -52.86
C GLU A 534 33.98 13.11 -53.24
N ALA A 535 34.03 12.54 -54.44
CA ALA A 535 35.26 12.22 -55.11
C ALA A 535 35.99 13.55 -55.37
N VAL A 536 37.00 13.82 -54.55
CA VAL A 536 38.05 14.78 -54.91
C VAL A 536 38.79 14.18 -56.11
N ALA A 537 38.49 14.70 -57.29
CA ALA A 537 39.17 14.38 -58.53
C ALA A 537 40.21 15.48 -58.84
N VAL A 538 41.45 15.02 -58.97
CA VAL A 538 42.66 15.64 -59.56
C VAL A 538 43.35 16.74 -58.76
#